data_AF-A0A842L9X9-F1
#
_entry.id   AF-A0A842L9X9-F1
#
_cell.length_a   1.000
_cell.length_b   1.000
_cell.length_c   1.000
_cell.angle_alpha   90.00
_cell.angle_beta   90.00
_cell.angle_gamma   90.00
#
_symmetry.space_group_name_H-M   'P 1'
#
loop_
_entity.id
_entity.type
_entity.pdbx_description
1 polymer ?
#
loop_
_entity_poly.entity_id
_entity_poly.type
_entity_poly.pdbx_seq_one_letter_code
_entity_poly.pdbx_strand_id
1 'polypeptide(L)'
;EIATWKKPHHPSHRPPYIHIMPLAEIISMKHGKGVTTRYVQRIWGKLVEEFGNEIKALLDAPLDKIREVDAETALAIRAFRNGSLVIVPGGGGRYGEIRFPENTLDAYFR
;
A
#
# COMPACT_ATOMS: atom_id res chain seq x y z
N GLU A 1 28.07 -17.01 -8.89
CA GLU A 1 28.13 -16.50 -7.51
C GLU A 1 27.56 -15.09 -7.46
N ILE A 2 26.41 -14.90 -6.79
CA ILE A 2 25.65 -13.62 -6.77
C ILE A 2 26.31 -12.59 -5.82
N ALA A 3 27.19 -13.06 -4.92
CA ALA A 3 27.91 -12.25 -3.94
C ALA A 3 29.11 -11.46 -4.51
N THR A 4 29.46 -11.64 -5.79
CA THR A 4 30.67 -11.06 -6.37
C THR A 4 30.49 -9.60 -6.83
N TRP A 5 29.25 -9.12 -6.97
CA TRP A 5 28.98 -7.81 -7.57
C TRP A 5 28.95 -6.69 -6.53
N LYS A 6 29.71 -5.62 -6.77
CA LYS A 6 29.73 -4.41 -5.93
C LYS A 6 28.41 -3.65 -5.91
N LYS A 7 27.57 -3.81 -6.94
CA LYS A 7 26.22 -3.24 -7.04
C LYS A 7 25.25 -4.32 -7.51
N PRO A 8 23.99 -4.29 -7.06
CA PRO A 8 22.95 -5.18 -7.58
C PRO A 8 22.80 -4.97 -9.10
N HIS A 9 22.81 -6.06 -9.86
CA HIS A 9 22.54 -6.01 -11.29
C HIS A 9 21.30 -6.86 -11.58
N HIS A 10 20.28 -6.19 -12.11
CA HIS A 10 18.99 -6.78 -12.41
C HIS A 10 18.86 -6.93 -13.93
N PRO A 11 18.39 -8.09 -14.45
CA PRO A 11 18.12 -8.23 -15.88
C PRO A 11 17.09 -7.20 -16.36
N SER A 12 17.27 -6.69 -17.57
CA SER A 12 16.37 -5.69 -18.17
C SER A 12 14.93 -6.19 -18.36
N HIS A 13 14.73 -7.50 -18.49
CA HIS A 13 13.43 -8.13 -18.65
C HIS A 13 12.71 -8.43 -17.33
N ARG A 14 13.31 -8.10 -16.17
CA ARG A 14 12.69 -8.34 -14.86
C ARG A 14 11.54 -7.33 -14.64
N PRO A 15 10.29 -7.79 -14.42
CA PRO A 15 9.20 -6.89 -14.07
C PRO A 15 9.48 -6.12 -12.76
N PRO A 16 8.92 -4.90 -12.61
CA PRO A 16 9.05 -4.15 -11.37
C PRO A 16 8.35 -4.87 -10.21
N TYR A 17 8.91 -4.75 -8.99
CA TYR A 17 8.24 -5.18 -7.78
C TYR A 17 7.17 -4.16 -7.38
N ILE A 18 5.99 -4.66 -7.05
CA ILE A 18 4.88 -3.85 -6.56
C ILE A 18 4.78 -4.08 -5.05
N HIS A 19 5.04 -3.02 -4.27
CA HIS A 19 4.93 -3.05 -2.83
C HIS A 19 3.52 -2.65 -2.41
N ILE A 20 2.72 -3.61 -1.95
CA ILE A 20 1.35 -3.39 -1.48
C ILE A 20 1.10 -4.06 -0.13
N MET A 21 0.09 -3.55 0.56
CA MET A 21 -0.44 -4.06 1.81
C MET A 21 -1.90 -4.51 1.57
N PRO A 22 -2.41 -5.53 2.29
CA PRO A 22 -3.81 -5.90 2.18
C PRO A 22 -4.75 -4.70 2.40
N LEU A 23 -5.82 -4.63 1.61
CA LEU A 23 -6.74 -3.49 1.63
C LEU A 23 -7.37 -3.30 3.02
N ALA A 24 -7.70 -4.39 3.71
CA ALA A 24 -8.24 -4.33 5.08
C ALA A 24 -7.24 -3.71 6.08
N GLU A 25 -5.93 -3.98 5.92
CA GLU A 25 -4.87 -3.40 6.76
C GLU A 25 -4.72 -1.90 6.48
N ILE A 26 -4.80 -1.49 5.22
CA ILE A 26 -4.78 -0.06 4.83
C ILE A 26 -5.94 0.69 5.49
N ILE A 27 -7.16 0.14 5.38
CA ILE A 27 -8.36 0.74 5.97
C ILE A 27 -8.22 0.77 7.50
N SER A 28 -7.79 -0.34 8.11
CA SER A 28 -7.55 -0.46 9.56
C SER A 28 -6.60 0.62 10.07
N MET A 29 -5.45 0.77 9.42
CA MET A 29 -4.42 1.74 9.78
C MET A 29 -4.91 3.18 9.63
N LYS A 30 -5.63 3.50 8.55
CA LYS A 30 -6.15 4.85 8.30
C LYS A 30 -7.26 5.27 9.26
N HIS A 31 -8.06 4.31 9.72
CA HIS A 31 -9.20 4.58 10.61
C HIS A 31 -8.95 4.24 12.08
N GLY A 32 -7.77 3.71 12.42
CA GLY A 32 -7.41 3.33 13.80
C GLY A 32 -8.32 2.23 14.37
N LYS A 33 -8.78 1.30 13.53
CA LYS A 33 -9.75 0.24 13.89
C LYS A 33 -9.22 -1.12 13.50
N GLY A 34 -9.49 -2.14 14.31
CA GLY A 34 -9.06 -3.50 14.01
C GLY A 34 -9.58 -4.02 12.66
N VAL A 35 -8.74 -4.79 11.97
CA VAL A 35 -9.02 -5.35 10.63
C VAL A 35 -10.31 -6.18 10.56
N THR A 36 -10.67 -6.87 11.65
CA THR A 36 -11.86 -7.72 11.74
C THR A 36 -13.13 -6.97 12.11
N THR A 37 -13.05 -5.66 12.37
CA THR A 37 -14.24 -4.89 12.76
C THR A 37 -15.22 -4.79 11.61
N ARG A 38 -16.52 -4.78 11.92
CA ARG A 38 -17.60 -4.57 10.93
C ARG A 38 -17.40 -3.29 10.11
N TYR A 39 -16.79 -2.27 10.71
CA TYR A 39 -16.48 -1.01 10.03
C TYR A 39 -15.49 -1.22 8.88
N VAL A 40 -14.34 -1.84 9.16
CA VAL A 40 -13.30 -2.11 8.15
C VAL A 40 -13.82 -3.07 7.08
N GLN A 41 -14.45 -4.17 7.51
CA GLN A 41 -14.97 -5.20 6.60
C GLN A 41 -16.05 -4.66 5.65
N ARG A 42 -16.87 -3.70 6.09
CA ARG A 42 -17.87 -3.04 5.22
C ARG A 42 -17.22 -2.18 4.13
N ILE A 43 -16.17 -1.42 4.46
CA ILE A 43 -15.46 -0.60 3.47
C ILE A 43 -14.74 -1.51 2.47
N TRP A 44 -14.02 -2.51 2.98
CA TRP A 44 -13.33 -3.52 2.17
C TRP A 44 -14.31 -4.23 1.22
N GLY A 45 -15.45 -4.71 1.73
CA GLY A 45 -16.46 -5.41 0.95
C GLY A 45 -17.02 -4.55 -0.19
N LYS A 46 -17.34 -3.28 0.09
CA LYS A 46 -17.80 -2.33 -0.95
C LYS A 46 -16.77 -2.14 -2.06
N LEU A 47 -15.51 -1.97 -1.70
CA LEU A 47 -14.44 -1.77 -2.68
C LEU A 47 -14.21 -3.04 -3.53
N VAL A 48 -14.24 -4.21 -2.89
CA VAL A 48 -14.09 -5.49 -3.59
C VAL A 48 -15.27 -5.78 -4.51
N GLU A 49 -16.49 -5.46 -4.08
CA GLU A 49 -17.70 -5.62 -4.90
C GLU A 49 -17.69 -4.67 -6.10
N GLU A 50 -17.35 -3.39 -5.89
CA GLU A 50 -17.30 -2.37 -6.95
C GLU A 50 -16.24 -2.69 -8.02
N PHE A 51 -15.05 -3.15 -7.62
CA PHE A 51 -13.93 -3.38 -8.53
C PHE A 51 -13.70 -4.86 -8.88
N GLY A 52 -14.53 -5.75 -8.33
CA GLY A 52 -14.52 -7.19 -8.52
C GLY A 52 -13.49 -7.98 -7.68
N ASN A 53 -12.34 -7.39 -7.34
CA ASN A 53 -11.40 -7.99 -6.39
C ASN A 53 -10.46 -6.97 -5.74
N GLU A 54 -9.78 -7.40 -4.68
CA GLU A 54 -8.86 -6.56 -3.91
C GLU A 54 -7.65 -6.06 -4.72
N ILE A 55 -7.05 -6.91 -5.55
CA ILE A 55 -5.88 -6.53 -6.36
C ILE A 55 -6.24 -5.41 -7.33
N LYS A 56 -7.40 -5.52 -8.00
CA LYS A 56 -7.93 -4.46 -8.87
C LYS A 56 -8.19 -3.17 -8.10
N ALA A 57 -8.77 -3.26 -6.90
CA ALA A 57 -8.98 -2.09 -6.06
C ALA A 57 -7.64 -1.40 -5.69
N LEU A 58 -6.62 -2.19 -5.36
CA LEU A 58 -5.31 -1.68 -4.97
C LEU A 58 -4.48 -1.11 -6.13
N LEU A 59 -4.55 -1.70 -7.33
CA LEU A 59 -3.65 -1.37 -8.43
C LEU A 59 -4.31 -0.55 -9.56
N ASP A 60 -5.51 -0.94 -9.98
CA ASP A 60 -6.09 -0.47 -11.25
C ASP A 60 -7.25 0.51 -11.05
N ALA A 61 -8.01 0.36 -9.96
CA ALA A 61 -9.24 1.11 -9.74
C ALA A 61 -8.98 2.64 -9.72
N PRO A 62 -9.85 3.46 -10.36
CA PRO A 62 -9.71 4.92 -10.32
C PRO A 62 -9.78 5.46 -8.89
N LEU A 63 -8.83 6.32 -8.50
CA LEU A 63 -8.77 6.87 -7.15
C LEU A 63 -10.03 7.65 -6.77
N ASP A 64 -10.68 8.33 -7.73
CA ASP A 64 -11.94 9.05 -7.49
C ASP A 64 -13.09 8.10 -7.12
N LYS A 65 -13.14 6.90 -7.72
CA LYS A 65 -14.14 5.89 -7.37
C LYS A 65 -13.90 5.28 -6.01
N ILE A 66 -12.64 5.07 -5.64
CA ILE A 66 -12.29 4.65 -4.27
C ILE A 66 -12.70 5.75 -3.27
N ARG A 67 -12.47 7.02 -3.62
CA ARG A 67 -12.81 8.19 -2.78
C ARG A 67 -14.30 8.34 -2.53
N GLU A 68 -15.14 7.95 -3.48
CA GLU A 68 -16.61 7.88 -3.32
C GLU A 68 -17.01 6.90 -2.19
N VAL A 69 -16.24 5.81 -2.01
CA VAL A 69 -16.48 4.82 -0.94
C VAL A 69 -15.83 5.22 0.38
N ASP A 70 -14.54 5.58 0.33
CA ASP A 70 -13.77 6.01 1.49
C ASP A 70 -12.57 6.90 1.08
N ALA A 71 -12.64 8.17 1.44
CA ALA A 71 -11.62 9.17 1.06
C ALA A 71 -10.24 8.86 1.67
N GLU A 72 -10.19 8.43 2.93
CA GLU A 72 -8.92 8.13 3.63
C GLU A 72 -8.20 6.93 3.00
N THR A 73 -8.95 5.90 2.60
CA THR A 73 -8.41 4.74 1.88
C THR A 73 -7.90 5.14 0.50
N ALA A 74 -8.60 6.02 -0.22
CA ALA A 74 -8.13 6.53 -1.52
C ALA A 74 -6.80 7.28 -1.40
N LEU A 75 -6.62 8.10 -0.37
CA LEU A 75 -5.36 8.80 -0.08
C LEU A 75 -4.22 7.80 0.19
N ALA A 76 -4.50 6.75 0.97
CA ALA A 76 -3.53 5.73 1.28
C ALA A 76 -3.12 4.91 0.05
N ILE A 77 -4.09 4.44 -0.74
CA ILE A 77 -3.83 3.69 -1.97
C ILE A 77 -3.01 4.53 -2.96
N ARG A 78 -3.32 5.82 -3.08
CA ARG A 78 -2.49 6.75 -3.88
C ARG A 78 -1.04 6.77 -3.42
N ALA A 79 -0.80 6.81 -2.10
CA ALA A 79 0.56 6.80 -1.56
C ALA A 79 1.31 5.49 -1.85
N PHE A 80 0.63 4.34 -1.78
CA PHE A 80 1.18 3.04 -2.20
C PHE A 80 1.54 3.04 -3.68
N ARG A 81 0.61 3.44 -4.57
CA ARG A 81 0.83 3.45 -6.03
C ARG A 81 1.95 4.40 -6.45
N ASN A 82 2.11 5.52 -5.76
CA ASN A 82 3.12 6.52 -6.07
C ASN A 82 4.47 6.28 -5.36
N GLY A 83 4.57 5.28 -4.48
CA GLY A 83 5.79 5.01 -3.70
C GLY A 83 6.16 6.16 -2.74
N SER A 84 5.19 6.95 -2.28
CA SER A 84 5.40 8.13 -1.43
C SER A 84 5.24 7.82 0.06
N LEU A 85 5.31 6.56 0.46
CA LEU A 85 5.20 6.14 1.85
C LEU A 85 6.55 6.27 2.55
N VAL A 86 6.53 6.67 3.82
CA VAL A 86 7.71 6.63 4.67
C VAL A 86 7.75 5.27 5.36
N ILE A 87 8.76 4.47 5.05
CA ILE A 87 8.92 3.12 5.59
C ILE A 87 10.08 3.14 6.59
N VAL A 88 9.80 2.81 7.85
CA VAL A 88 10.84 2.58 8.84
C VAL A 88 11.15 1.08 8.83
N PRO A 89 12.39 0.66 8.45
CA PRO A 89 12.72 -0.75 8.37
C PRO A 89 12.65 -1.41 9.76
N GLY A 90 12.17 -2.65 9.78
CA GLY A 90 12.22 -3.50 10.97
C GLY A 90 13.60 -4.12 11.19
N GLY A 91 13.76 -4.84 12.30
CA GLY A 91 15.01 -5.51 12.66
C GLY A 91 14.94 -6.20 14.02
N GLY A 92 15.76 -7.23 14.22
CA GLY A 92 15.89 -7.92 15.51
C GLY A 92 14.59 -8.57 16.03
N GLY A 93 13.73 -9.05 15.12
CA GLY A 93 12.44 -9.67 15.47
C GLY A 93 11.26 -8.69 15.56
N ARG A 94 11.47 -7.40 15.25
CA ARG A 94 10.40 -6.39 15.17
C ARG A 94 10.07 -6.05 13.72
N TYR A 95 8.77 -6.02 13.41
CA TYR A 95 8.29 -5.52 12.12
C TYR A 95 8.61 -4.02 11.97
N GLY A 96 8.76 -3.59 10.72
CA GLY A 96 8.91 -2.18 10.38
C GLY A 96 7.60 -1.41 10.55
N GLU A 97 7.68 -0.10 10.45
CA GLU A 97 6.53 0.80 10.53
C GLU A 97 6.30 1.49 9.18
N ILE A 98 5.04 1.69 8.82
CA ILE A 98 4.65 2.47 7.64
C ILE A 98 3.98 3.74 8.13
N ARG A 99 4.41 4.88 7.58
CA ARG A 99 3.85 6.19 7.87
C ARG A 99 3.39 6.82 6.57
N PHE A 100 2.18 7.37 6.60
CA PHE A 100 1.70 8.21 5.51
C PHE A 100 2.29 9.61 5.69
N PRO A 101 2.80 10.24 4.63
CA PRO A 101 3.31 11.59 4.72
C PRO A 101 2.20 12.55 5.20
N GLU A 102 2.48 13.34 6.23
CA GLU A 102 1.55 14.35 6.77
C GLU A 102 1.19 15.42 5.71
N ASN A 103 2.11 15.64 4.76
CA ASN A 103 1.91 16.28 3.48
C ASN A 103 2.90 15.64 2.48
N THR A 104 2.41 15.19 1.33
CA THR A 104 3.10 14.43 0.26
C THR A 104 4.47 14.99 -0.17
N LEU A 105 5.55 14.80 0.59
CA LEU A 105 6.91 15.19 0.14
C LEU A 105 8.09 14.39 0.71
N ASP A 106 7.90 13.28 1.42
CA ASP A 106 9.01 12.39 1.77
C ASP A 106 8.87 11.04 1.05
N ALA A 107 9.56 10.94 -0.09
CA ALA A 107 9.61 9.75 -0.93
C ALA A 107 10.78 8.85 -0.52
N TYR A 108 10.49 7.59 -0.22
CA TYR A 108 11.47 6.55 0.16
C TYR A 108 12.34 6.05 -1.01
N PHE A 109 12.12 6.56 -2.23
CA PHE A 109 12.86 6.17 -3.43
C PHE A 109 13.49 7.38 -4.15
N ARG A 110 14.32 8.15 -3.43
CA ARG A 110 15.40 8.93 -4.06
C ARG A 110 16.72 8.17 -3.98
#